data_AF-A0A950RLV7-F1
#
_entry.id   AF-A0A950RLV7-F1
#
_cell.length_a   1.000
_cell.length_b   1.000
_cell.length_c   1.000
_cell.angle_alpha   90.00
_cell.angle_beta   90.00
_cell.angle_gamma   90.00
#
_symmetry.space_group_name_H-M   'P 1'
#
loop_
_entity.id
_entity.type
_entity.pdbx_description
1 polymer ?
#
loop_
_entity_poly.entity_id
_entity_poly.type
_entity_poly.pdbx_seq_one_letter_code
_entity_poly.pdbx_strand_id
1 'polypeptide(L)'
;MAKKTLSINRAPVLTLWAAIVARRLGFTKDEALTLGQAVAGLNAYSKGRRLGLFQPHEEKAQKAREKEPGTSFKIEICGRAVPVQTTEDGIRAVQKGKPIDPGSVARYLEGKFGDDLKAARTALERLARAYRPKELAEKAYALYEQFRPEIPGGKKGWGAVGDLDLEGVEKLARRKA
;
A
#
# COMPACT_ATOMS: atom_id res chain seq x y z
N MET A 1 13.91 22.59 7.17
CA MET A 1 14.23 21.62 6.09
C MET A 1 13.52 20.32 6.43
N ALA A 2 12.87 19.66 5.47
CA ALA A 2 12.24 18.37 5.73
C ALA A 2 13.30 17.35 6.17
N LYS A 3 12.99 16.55 7.20
CA LYS A 3 13.89 15.51 7.69
C LYS A 3 14.17 14.52 6.55
N LYS A 4 15.44 14.30 6.22
CA LYS A 4 15.83 13.40 5.12
C LYS A 4 15.50 11.94 5.43
N THR A 5 15.50 11.59 6.71
CA THR A 5 15.29 10.23 7.19
C THR A 5 14.29 10.22 8.35
N LEU A 6 13.36 9.28 8.32
CA LEU A 6 12.33 9.08 9.34
C LEU A 6 12.50 7.71 10.01
N SER A 7 12.45 7.67 11.33
CA SER A 7 12.48 6.40 12.07
C SER A 7 11.05 5.88 12.20
N ILE A 8 10.71 4.80 11.48
CA ILE A 8 9.34 4.29 11.40
C ILE A 8 9.28 2.77 11.22
N ASN A 9 8.19 2.15 11.69
CA ASN A 9 7.93 0.74 11.41
C ASN A 9 7.61 0.48 9.92
N ARG A 10 7.89 -0.74 9.44
CA ARG A 10 7.53 -1.16 8.07
C ARG A 10 6.03 -1.15 7.77
N ALA A 11 5.19 -1.51 8.74
CA ALA A 11 3.74 -1.61 8.54
C ALA A 11 3.09 -0.29 8.07
N PRO A 12 3.25 0.86 8.77
CA PRO A 12 2.67 2.12 8.31
C PRO A 12 3.25 2.60 6.96
N VAL A 13 4.53 2.33 6.68
CA VAL A 13 5.13 2.63 5.37
C VAL A 13 4.49 1.81 4.25
N LEU A 14 4.29 0.51 4.47
CA LEU A 14 3.62 -0.35 3.51
C LEU A 14 2.14 0.03 3.33
N THR A 15 1.44 0.37 4.41
CA THR A 15 0.05 0.86 4.36
C THR A 15 -0.05 2.12 3.48
N LEU A 16 0.82 3.11 3.72
CA LEU A 16 0.82 4.36 2.95
C LEU A 16 1.17 4.12 1.48
N TRP A 17 2.22 3.34 1.21
CA TRP A 17 2.63 3.03 -0.16
C TRP A 17 1.54 2.29 -0.94
N ALA A 18 0.93 1.27 -0.34
CA ALA A 18 -0.14 0.50 -0.98
C ALA A 18 -1.39 1.35 -1.24
N ALA A 19 -1.73 2.29 -0.35
CA ALA A 19 -2.80 3.26 -0.60
C ALA A 19 -2.47 4.20 -1.77
N ILE A 20 -1.23 4.67 -1.88
CA ILE A 20 -0.79 5.50 -3.02
C ILE A 20 -0.86 4.72 -4.33
N VAL A 21 -0.43 3.45 -4.32
CA VAL A 21 -0.54 2.56 -5.49
C VAL A 21 -2.01 2.39 -5.87
N ALA A 22 -2.90 2.06 -4.91
CA ALA A 22 -4.33 1.94 -5.18
C ALA A 22 -4.93 3.23 -5.78
N ARG A 23 -4.57 4.41 -5.27
CA ARG A 23 -4.99 5.69 -5.88
C ARG A 23 -4.53 5.81 -7.33
N ARG A 24 -3.29 5.43 -7.62
CA ARG A 24 -2.73 5.46 -8.97
C ARG A 24 -3.40 4.47 -9.93
N LEU A 25 -4.01 3.40 -9.40
CA LEU A 25 -4.80 2.41 -10.13
C LEU A 25 -6.28 2.79 -10.29
N GLY A 26 -6.71 3.94 -9.76
CA GLY A 26 -8.06 4.49 -9.98
C GLY A 26 -9.05 4.31 -8.82
N PHE A 27 -8.60 3.77 -7.68
CA PHE A 27 -9.43 3.70 -6.48
C PHE A 27 -9.56 5.08 -5.83
N THR A 28 -10.68 5.36 -5.15
CA THR A 28 -10.89 6.61 -4.39
C THR A 28 -9.96 6.69 -3.19
N LYS A 29 -9.96 7.83 -2.48
CA LYS A 29 -9.17 8.01 -1.25
C LYS A 29 -9.49 6.93 -0.21
N ASP A 30 -10.77 6.71 0.03
CA ASP A 30 -11.23 5.84 1.11
C ASP A 30 -11.06 4.37 0.76
N GLU A 31 -11.37 3.99 -0.49
CA GLU A 31 -11.07 2.66 -1.03
C GLU A 31 -9.57 2.35 -0.86
N ALA A 32 -8.72 3.27 -1.30
CA ALA A 32 -7.27 3.10 -1.26
C ALA A 32 -6.70 2.96 0.16
N LEU A 33 -7.22 3.72 1.13
CA LEU A 33 -6.79 3.60 2.53
C LEU A 33 -7.07 2.20 3.08
N THR A 34 -8.27 1.67 2.85
CA THR A 34 -8.64 0.33 3.35
C THR A 34 -7.83 -0.76 2.67
N LEU A 35 -7.63 -0.67 1.34
CA LEU A 35 -6.77 -1.57 0.58
C LEU A 35 -5.34 -1.55 1.13
N GLY A 36 -4.78 -0.37 1.39
CA GLY A 36 -3.44 -0.21 1.93
C GLY A 36 -3.27 -0.89 3.30
N GLN A 37 -4.26 -0.72 4.19
CA GLN A 37 -4.22 -1.33 5.52
C GLN A 37 -4.28 -2.86 5.45
N ALA A 38 -5.12 -3.40 4.58
CA ALA A 38 -5.23 -4.84 4.39
C ALA A 38 -3.92 -5.42 3.82
N VAL A 39 -3.27 -4.75 2.87
CA VAL A 39 -1.96 -5.17 2.31
C VAL A 39 -0.91 -5.33 3.41
N ALA A 40 -0.83 -4.41 4.37
CA ALA A 40 0.12 -4.49 5.48
C ALA A 40 -0.17 -5.63 6.46
N GLY A 41 -1.45 -6.00 6.63
CA GLY A 41 -1.87 -7.14 7.46
C GLY A 41 -1.72 -8.51 6.81
N LEU A 42 -1.45 -8.57 5.51
CA LEU A 42 -1.35 -9.83 4.75
C LEU A 42 0.11 -10.36 4.73
N ASN A 43 0.34 -11.45 5.47
CA ASN A 43 1.62 -12.15 5.55
C ASN A 43 1.98 -12.98 4.28
N ALA A 44 1.20 -12.91 3.20
CA ALA A 44 1.15 -13.95 2.16
C ALA A 44 2.06 -13.73 0.92
N TYR A 45 2.77 -12.61 0.79
CA TYR A 45 3.46 -12.26 -0.48
C TYR A 45 4.52 -13.29 -0.91
N SER A 46 5.40 -13.71 0.00
CA SER A 46 6.52 -14.60 -0.32
C SER A 46 6.08 -16.01 -0.75
N LYS A 47 4.92 -16.48 -0.25
CA LYS A 47 4.39 -17.81 -0.58
C LYS A 47 3.67 -17.80 -1.92
N GLY A 48 2.93 -16.72 -2.24
CA GLY A 48 2.24 -16.58 -3.53
C GLY A 48 3.20 -16.50 -4.73
N ARG A 49 4.34 -15.79 -4.58
CA ARG A 49 5.31 -15.61 -5.69
C ARG A 49 6.01 -16.91 -6.06
N ARG A 50 6.33 -17.72 -5.04
CA ARG A 50 7.00 -19.01 -5.20
C ARG A 50 6.11 -20.08 -5.86
N LEU A 51 4.78 -19.92 -5.76
CA LEU A 51 3.82 -20.88 -6.29
C LEU A 51 3.28 -20.52 -7.67
N GLY A 52 3.70 -19.40 -8.27
CA GLY A 52 3.20 -18.96 -9.59
C GLY A 52 1.69 -18.65 -9.62
N LEU A 53 1.05 -18.54 -8.45
CA LEU A 53 -0.40 -18.33 -8.31
C LEU A 53 -0.84 -16.89 -8.57
N PHE A 54 0.10 -16.01 -8.89
CA PHE A 54 -0.19 -14.65 -9.32
C PHE A 54 -0.63 -14.68 -10.77
N GLN A 55 -1.94 -14.85 -10.96
CA GLN A 55 -2.59 -14.36 -12.16
C GLN A 55 -2.95 -12.89 -11.90
N PRO A 56 -2.46 -11.93 -12.70
CA PRO A 56 -2.86 -10.54 -12.58
C PRO A 56 -4.32 -10.42 -12.99
N HIS A 57 -5.24 -10.67 -12.07
CA HIS A 57 -6.64 -10.37 -12.29
C HIS A 57 -6.82 -8.87 -12.02
N GLU A 58 -6.65 -8.07 -13.09
CA GLU A 58 -7.11 -6.69 -13.13
C GLU A 58 -8.64 -6.66 -13.06
N GLU A 59 -9.22 -6.69 -11.86
CA GLU A 59 -10.45 -5.91 -11.71
C GLU A 59 -10.06 -4.44 -11.58
N LYS A 60 -10.11 -3.75 -12.72
CA LYS A 60 -10.03 -2.29 -12.75
C LYS A 60 -11.08 -1.72 -11.79
N ALA A 61 -10.74 -0.64 -11.10
CA ALA A 61 -11.61 -0.02 -10.10
C ALA A 61 -13.06 0.19 -10.58
N GLN A 62 -13.26 0.43 -11.87
CA GLN A 62 -14.57 0.55 -12.50
C GLN A 62 -15.39 -0.76 -12.46
N LYS A 63 -14.82 -1.89 -12.90
CA LYS A 63 -15.49 -3.20 -12.88
C LYS A 63 -15.76 -3.69 -11.46
N ALA A 64 -14.87 -3.36 -10.54
CA ALA A 64 -15.03 -3.71 -9.13
C ALA A 64 -16.26 -3.01 -8.50
N ARG A 65 -16.62 -1.82 -8.99
CA ARG A 65 -17.81 -1.06 -8.52
C ARG A 65 -19.12 -1.50 -9.17
N GLU A 66 -19.07 -2.19 -10.31
CA GLU A 66 -20.25 -2.73 -11.00
C GLU A 66 -20.87 -3.94 -10.26
N LYS A 67 -20.18 -4.48 -9.24
CA LYS A 67 -20.67 -5.61 -8.45
C LYS A 67 -21.73 -5.18 -7.45
N GLU A 68 -22.70 -6.07 -7.21
CA GLU A 68 -23.76 -5.84 -6.24
C GLU A 68 -23.21 -5.58 -4.83
N PRO A 69 -23.81 -4.66 -4.05
CA PRO A 69 -23.47 -4.45 -2.65
C PRO A 69 -23.47 -5.77 -1.87
N GLY A 70 -22.49 -5.94 -0.99
CA GLY A 70 -22.32 -7.18 -0.22
C GLY A 70 -21.48 -8.26 -0.91
N THR A 71 -21.25 -8.17 -2.23
CA THR A 71 -20.41 -9.11 -2.97
C THR A 71 -18.97 -9.07 -2.46
N SER A 72 -18.44 -10.24 -2.10
CA SER A 72 -17.04 -10.39 -1.67
C SER A 72 -16.17 -10.87 -2.84
N PHE A 73 -15.06 -10.20 -3.07
CA PHE A 73 -14.09 -10.55 -4.12
C PHE A 73 -12.68 -10.14 -3.70
N LYS A 74 -11.70 -10.29 -4.60
CA LYS A 74 -10.30 -9.95 -4.31
C LYS A 74 -9.77 -8.93 -5.31
N ILE A 75 -9.04 -7.94 -4.82
CA ILE A 75 -8.33 -6.94 -5.62
C ILE A 75 -6.83 -7.09 -5.36
N GLU A 76 -6.03 -7.14 -6.41
CA GLU A 76 -4.58 -7.20 -6.25
C GLU A 76 -3.98 -5.81 -6.03
N ILE A 77 -3.28 -5.63 -4.90
CA ILE A 77 -2.51 -4.42 -4.60
C ILE A 77 -1.14 -4.80 -4.05
N CYS A 78 -0.08 -4.23 -4.61
CA CYS A 78 1.31 -4.55 -4.26
C CYS A 78 1.58 -6.08 -4.30
N GLY A 79 1.04 -6.75 -5.34
CA GLY A 79 1.07 -8.21 -5.52
C GLY A 79 0.50 -8.99 -4.35
N ARG A 80 -0.51 -8.45 -3.64
CA ARG A 80 -1.29 -9.19 -2.65
C ARG A 80 -2.77 -9.15 -3.04
N ALA A 81 -3.40 -10.31 -3.06
CA ALA A 81 -4.85 -10.41 -3.26
C ALA A 81 -5.58 -9.99 -1.97
N VAL A 82 -6.10 -8.76 -1.97
CA VAL A 82 -6.81 -8.15 -0.85
C VAL A 82 -8.28 -8.56 -0.91
N PRO A 83 -8.84 -9.22 0.13
CA PRO A 83 -10.27 -9.46 0.20
C PRO A 83 -11.01 -8.14 0.39
N VAL A 84 -12.05 -7.92 -0.41
CA VAL A 84 -12.87 -6.71 -0.41
C VAL A 84 -14.35 -7.04 -0.48
N GLN A 85 -15.16 -6.06 -0.10
CA GLN A 85 -16.61 -6.07 -0.24
C GLN A 85 -17.08 -4.73 -0.82
N THR A 86 -18.11 -4.76 -1.67
CA THR A 86 -18.79 -3.54 -2.11
C THR A 86 -19.74 -3.05 -1.02
N THR A 87 -19.63 -1.78 -0.64
CA THR A 87 -20.55 -1.08 0.28
C THR A 87 -21.22 0.09 -0.43
N GLU A 88 -22.18 0.74 0.20
CA GLU A 88 -22.82 1.97 -0.34
C GLU A 88 -21.78 3.07 -0.60
N ASP A 89 -20.77 3.20 0.26
CA ASP A 89 -19.67 4.17 0.11
C ASP A 89 -18.51 3.68 -0.80
N GLY A 90 -18.76 2.68 -1.64
CA GLY A 90 -17.78 2.07 -2.55
C GLY A 90 -17.06 0.85 -1.97
N ILE A 91 -15.90 0.52 -2.51
CA ILE A 91 -15.19 -0.72 -2.15
C ILE A 91 -14.50 -0.58 -0.78
N ARG A 92 -14.57 -1.62 0.06
CA ARG A 92 -13.87 -1.68 1.33
C ARG A 92 -13.10 -2.98 1.45
N ALA A 93 -11.82 -2.90 1.84
CA ALA A 93 -11.10 -4.09 2.23
C ALA A 93 -11.70 -4.69 3.52
N VAL A 94 -11.71 -6.03 3.59
CA VAL A 94 -12.28 -6.77 4.71
C VAL A 94 -11.16 -7.36 5.56
N GLN A 95 -11.21 -7.11 6.86
CA GLN A 95 -10.29 -7.70 7.83
C GLN A 95 -11.09 -8.29 8.98
N LYS A 96 -10.78 -9.55 9.35
CA LYS A 96 -11.51 -10.30 10.39
C LYS A 96 -13.05 -10.30 10.15
N GLY A 97 -13.45 -10.43 8.88
CA GLY A 97 -14.85 -10.48 8.47
C GLY A 97 -15.60 -9.15 8.49
N LYS A 98 -14.92 -8.01 8.76
CA LYS A 98 -15.55 -6.68 8.78
C LYS A 98 -14.90 -5.73 7.77
N PRO A 99 -15.67 -4.88 7.07
CA PRO A 99 -15.12 -3.77 6.30
C PRO A 99 -14.25 -2.86 7.18
N ILE A 100 -13.10 -2.46 6.66
CA ILE A 100 -12.20 -1.53 7.34
C ILE A 100 -12.76 -0.11 7.23
N ASP A 101 -12.81 0.63 8.34
CA ASP A 101 -13.13 2.05 8.36
C ASP A 101 -11.96 2.88 7.79
N PRO A 102 -12.12 3.61 6.67
CA PRO A 102 -11.07 4.46 6.11
C PRO A 102 -10.60 5.54 7.10
N GLY A 103 -11.49 6.08 7.93
CA GLY A 103 -11.14 7.09 8.94
C GLY A 103 -10.15 6.56 9.98
N SER A 104 -10.32 5.31 10.42
CA SER A 104 -9.39 4.63 11.33
C SER A 104 -8.00 4.47 10.72
N VAL A 105 -7.91 4.20 9.42
CA VAL A 105 -6.63 4.08 8.71
C VAL A 105 -5.95 5.45 8.57
N ALA A 106 -6.72 6.50 8.29
CA ALA A 106 -6.19 7.86 8.24
C ALA A 106 -5.58 8.27 9.59
N ARG A 107 -6.33 8.10 10.69
CA ARG A 107 -5.83 8.36 12.06
C ARG A 107 -4.61 7.50 12.41
N TYR A 108 -4.58 6.25 11.98
CA TYR A 108 -3.42 5.37 12.17
C TYR A 108 -2.17 5.90 11.47
N LEU A 109 -2.29 6.35 10.21
CA LEU A 109 -1.17 6.92 9.46
C LEU A 109 -0.72 8.26 10.06
N GLU A 110 -1.66 9.13 10.43
CA GLU A 110 -1.38 10.40 11.12
C GLU A 110 -0.64 10.16 12.43
N GLY A 111 -1.10 9.21 13.26
CA GLY A 111 -0.43 8.88 14.51
C GLY A 111 0.95 8.23 14.33
N LYS A 112 1.18 7.49 13.25
CA LYS A 112 2.47 6.81 13.00
C LYS A 112 3.53 7.68 12.34
N PHE A 113 3.11 8.59 11.46
CA PHE A 113 4.03 9.49 10.76
C PHE A 113 4.12 10.88 11.41
N GLY A 114 3.12 11.29 12.18
CA GLY A 114 3.05 12.64 12.76
C GLY A 114 3.22 13.73 11.70
N ASP A 115 4.02 14.74 12.02
CA ASP A 115 4.32 15.88 11.15
C ASP A 115 4.99 15.46 9.83
N ASP A 116 5.65 14.31 9.80
CA ASP A 116 6.37 13.81 8.64
C ASP A 116 5.45 13.16 7.59
N LEU A 117 4.16 12.95 7.89
CA LEU A 117 3.22 12.28 6.98
C LEU A 117 3.14 12.98 5.62
N LYS A 118 3.10 14.32 5.62
CA LYS A 118 3.02 15.11 4.39
C LYS A 118 4.26 14.94 3.51
N ALA A 119 5.44 14.94 4.12
CA ALA A 119 6.71 14.77 3.42
C ALA A 119 6.82 13.35 2.84
N ALA A 120 6.55 12.33 3.66
CA ALA A 120 6.58 10.92 3.23
C ALA A 120 5.58 10.65 2.10
N ARG A 121 4.33 11.13 2.23
CA ARG A 121 3.31 11.01 1.18
C ARG A 121 3.78 11.65 -0.12
N THR A 122 4.33 12.86 -0.07
CA THR A 122 4.79 13.59 -1.27
C THR A 122 5.89 12.82 -2.01
N ALA A 123 6.89 12.32 -1.30
CA ALA A 123 7.99 11.56 -1.89
C ALA A 123 7.48 10.25 -2.54
N LEU A 124 6.63 9.51 -1.85
CA LEU A 124 6.06 8.26 -2.36
C LEU A 124 5.09 8.51 -3.55
N GLU A 125 4.29 9.56 -3.52
CA GLU A 125 3.42 9.93 -4.65
C GLU A 125 4.23 10.32 -5.89
N ARG A 126 5.37 11.01 -5.73
CA ARG A 126 6.30 11.30 -6.84
C ARG A 126 6.84 10.01 -7.44
N LEU A 127 7.28 9.06 -6.59
CA LEU A 127 7.73 7.75 -7.06
C LEU A 127 6.63 7.01 -7.83
N ALA A 128 5.41 6.93 -7.30
CA ALA A 128 4.30 6.26 -7.97
C ALA A 128 3.93 6.91 -9.32
N ARG A 129 4.02 8.24 -9.43
CA ARG A 129 3.72 8.98 -10.67
C ARG A 129 4.75 8.75 -11.78
N ALA A 130 5.99 8.40 -11.44
CA ALA A 130 7.03 8.06 -12.43
C ALA A 130 6.72 6.77 -13.22
N TYR A 131 5.75 5.98 -12.79
CA TYR A 131 5.33 4.75 -13.45
C TYR A 131 3.93 4.87 -14.07
N ARG A 132 3.73 4.23 -15.23
CA ARG A 132 2.39 4.01 -15.79
C ARG A 132 1.61 3.08 -14.85
N PRO A 133 0.27 3.21 -14.71
CA PRO A 133 -0.51 2.41 -13.75
C PRO A 133 -0.23 0.90 -13.82
N LYS A 134 -0.21 0.32 -15.03
CA LYS A 134 0.09 -1.12 -15.22
C LYS A 134 1.51 -1.50 -14.76
N GLU A 135 2.51 -0.72 -15.14
CA GLU A 135 3.91 -0.96 -14.71
C GLU A 135 4.05 -0.81 -13.18
N LEU A 136 3.33 0.14 -12.59
CA LEU A 136 3.33 0.32 -11.13
C LEU A 136 2.69 -0.88 -10.43
N ALA A 137 1.58 -1.41 -10.93
CA ALA A 137 0.92 -2.59 -10.34
C ALA A 137 1.89 -3.78 -10.23
N GLU A 138 2.65 -4.02 -11.30
CA GLU A 138 3.64 -5.12 -11.38
C GLU A 138 4.85 -4.88 -10.46
N LYS A 139 5.34 -3.63 -10.36
CA LYS A 139 6.60 -3.29 -9.66
C LYS A 139 6.42 -2.81 -8.22
N ALA A 140 5.19 -2.52 -7.78
CA ALA A 140 4.92 -1.81 -6.53
C ALA A 140 5.61 -2.44 -5.31
N TYR A 141 5.56 -3.77 -5.15
CA TYR A 141 6.21 -4.39 -4.01
C TYR A 141 7.73 -4.37 -4.12
N ALA A 142 8.29 -4.62 -5.31
CA ALA A 142 9.74 -4.56 -5.54
C ALA A 142 10.31 -3.15 -5.32
N LEU A 143 9.54 -2.10 -5.62
CA LEU A 143 9.88 -0.72 -5.26
C LEU A 143 9.89 -0.53 -3.74
N TYR A 144 8.85 -1.03 -3.06
CA TYR A 144 8.80 -0.99 -1.59
C TYR A 144 10.00 -1.68 -0.95
N GLU A 145 10.47 -2.81 -1.48
CA GLU A 145 11.67 -3.47 -0.94
C GLU A 145 12.94 -2.63 -1.01
N GLN A 146 13.03 -1.66 -1.92
CA GLN A 146 14.18 -0.78 -2.09
C GLN A 146 14.22 0.39 -1.10
N PHE A 147 13.06 0.83 -0.59
CA PHE A 147 13.00 1.97 0.34
C PHE A 147 12.42 1.63 1.72
N ARG A 148 11.91 0.41 1.92
CA ARG A 148 11.33 0.01 3.21
C ARG A 148 12.35 0.20 4.33
N PRO A 149 11.90 0.58 5.55
CA PRO A 149 12.75 0.66 6.72
C PRO A 149 13.65 -0.57 6.88
N GLU A 150 14.95 -0.36 7.03
CA GLU A 150 15.88 -1.45 7.35
C GLU A 150 15.66 -1.90 8.80
N ILE A 151 15.40 -3.19 8.99
CA ILE A 151 15.20 -3.78 10.32
C ILE A 151 15.91 -5.14 10.36
N PRO A 152 16.31 -5.61 11.56
CA PRO A 152 16.90 -6.93 11.72
C PRO A 152 16.03 -8.04 11.11
N GLY A 153 16.67 -9.10 10.62
CA GLY A 153 15.96 -10.29 10.16
C GLY A 153 15.29 -11.07 11.30
N GLY A 154 14.29 -11.89 10.95
CA GLY A 154 13.64 -12.82 11.87
C GLY A 154 12.81 -12.15 12.97
N LYS A 155 12.65 -12.85 14.10
CA LYS A 155 11.81 -12.38 15.23
C LYS A 155 12.26 -11.03 15.79
N LYS A 156 13.57 -10.72 15.74
CA LYS A 156 14.14 -9.46 16.22
C LYS A 156 13.69 -8.23 15.43
N GLY A 157 13.31 -8.41 14.16
CA GLY A 157 12.74 -7.33 13.34
C GLY A 157 11.24 -7.12 13.53
N TRP A 158 10.55 -8.03 14.21
CA TRP A 158 9.11 -7.91 14.36
C TRP A 158 8.76 -6.72 15.26
N GLY A 159 8.05 -5.74 14.69
CA GLY A 159 7.74 -4.48 15.38
C GLY A 159 8.94 -3.53 15.51
N ALA A 160 10.09 -3.84 14.92
CA ALA A 160 11.25 -2.95 14.92
C ALA A 160 10.98 -1.68 14.10
N VAL A 161 11.59 -0.59 14.55
CA VAL A 161 11.66 0.68 13.84
C VAL A 161 12.93 0.67 13.02
N GLY A 162 12.86 1.21 11.81
CA GLY A 162 14.02 1.40 10.94
C GLY A 162 13.96 2.73 10.23
N ASP A 163 15.01 3.03 9.48
CA ASP A 163 15.14 4.30 8.79
C ASP A 163 14.49 4.26 7.41
N LEU A 164 13.58 5.20 7.15
CA LEU A 164 13.03 5.51 5.84
C LEU A 164 13.73 6.75 5.28
N ASP A 165 14.58 6.57 4.27
CA ASP A 165 15.27 7.65 3.54
C ASP A 165 14.36 8.23 2.43
N LEU A 166 13.83 9.42 2.66
CA LEU A 166 12.99 10.12 1.70
C LEU A 166 13.79 10.64 0.49
N GLU A 167 15.07 10.97 0.67
CA GLU A 167 15.94 11.39 -0.43
C GLU A 167 16.21 10.21 -1.38
N GLY A 168 16.42 9.02 -0.82
CA GLY A 168 16.51 7.76 -1.55
C GLY A 168 15.25 7.47 -2.39
N VAL A 169 14.06 7.65 -1.81
CA VAL A 169 12.78 7.53 -2.53
C VAL A 169 12.70 8.52 -3.70
N GLU A 170 13.09 9.78 -3.51
CA GLU A 170 13.10 10.76 -4.59
C GLU A 170 14.10 10.41 -5.69
N LYS A 171 15.29 9.89 -5.34
CA LYS A 171 16.27 9.42 -6.32
C LYS A 171 15.73 8.27 -7.15
N LEU A 172 15.00 7.33 -6.56
CA LEU A 172 14.32 6.25 -7.29
C LEU A 172 13.31 6.80 -8.31
N ALA A 173 12.56 7.84 -7.93
CA ALA A 173 11.61 8.49 -8.84
C ALA A 173 12.32 9.15 -10.03
N ARG A 174 13.41 9.88 -9.78
CA ARG A 174 14.18 10.59 -10.82
C ARG A 174 14.91 9.67 -11.79
N ARG A 175 15.35 8.48 -11.36
CA ARG A 175 16.00 7.50 -12.25
C ARG A 175 15.08 6.95 -13.34
N LYS A 176 13.77 7.05 -13.12
CA LYS A 176 12.74 6.57 -14.06
C LYS A 176 12.15 7.68 -14.93
N ALA A 177 12.05 8.89 -14.38
CA ALA A 177 11.54 10.08 -15.07
C ALA A 177 12.39 10.44 -16.28
#